data_AF-A0A7T7XMY2-F1
#
_entry.id   AF-A0A7T7XMY2-F1
#
_cell.length_a   1.000
_cell.length_b   1.000
_cell.length_c   1.000
_cell.angle_alpha   90.00
_cell.angle_beta   90.00
_cell.angle_gamma   90.00
#
_symmetry.space_group_name_H-M   'P 1'
#
loop_
_entity.id
_entity.type
_entity.pdbx_description
1 polymer ?
#
loop_
_entity_poly.entity_id
_entity_poly.type
_entity_poly.pdbx_seq_one_letter_code
_entity_poly.pdbx_strand_id
1 'polypeptide(L)'
;MRIFKLACIALLAACIIGCASGPVEVPADMSPAKIIQQAQEASDRNKFDQAIQYYEILRERYPNDIEHVVTAEYEIAFLHYKQKKYDQAQGELQELLSRYDSPDAVLLPPQYKILAETVLTTIETKLAEK
;
A
#
# COMPACT_ATOMS: atom_id res chain seq x y z
N MET A 1 -48.95 10.12 0.05
CA MET A 1 -47.73 10.96 0.03
C MET A 1 -46.73 10.71 1.18
N ARG A 2 -47.09 10.07 2.30
CA ARG A 2 -46.13 9.72 3.38
C ARG A 2 -45.45 8.36 3.20
N ILE A 3 -46.17 7.39 2.62
CA ILE A 3 -45.69 6.02 2.43
C ILE A 3 -44.60 5.95 1.34
N PHE A 4 -44.71 6.78 0.30
CA PHE A 4 -43.69 6.91 -0.75
C PHE A 4 -42.36 7.53 -0.24
N LYS A 5 -42.42 8.38 0.80
CA LYS A 5 -41.22 8.97 1.43
C LYS A 5 -40.47 7.97 2.32
N LEU A 6 -41.18 7.02 2.93
CA LEU A 6 -40.58 5.96 3.74
C LEU A 6 -39.85 4.91 2.87
N ALA A 7 -40.36 4.63 1.66
CA ALA A 7 -39.71 3.72 0.71
C ALA A 7 -38.36 4.26 0.20
N CYS A 8 -38.23 5.58 0.01
CA CYS A 8 -36.95 6.20 -0.41
C CYS A 8 -35.86 6.19 0.66
N ILE A 9 -36.22 6.17 1.95
CA ILE A 9 -35.26 6.17 3.06
C ILE A 9 -34.70 4.76 3.30
N ALA A 10 -35.50 3.71 3.08
CA ALA A 10 -35.03 2.32 3.19
C ALA A 10 -34.07 1.92 2.06
N LEU A 11 -34.20 2.52 0.88
CA LEU A 11 -33.31 2.24 -0.26
C LEU A 11 -31.91 2.88 -0.13
N LEU A 12 -31.76 3.93 0.69
CA LEU A 12 -30.48 4.58 0.96
C LEU A 12 -29.60 3.84 1.98
N ALA A 13 -30.18 2.94 2.78
CA ALA A 13 -29.44 2.19 3.80
C ALA A 13 -28.70 0.96 3.24
N ALA A 14 -28.96 0.56 1.99
CA ALA A 14 -28.37 -0.63 1.37
C ALA A 14 -26.98 -0.39 0.74
N CYS A 15 -26.49 0.85 0.67
CA CYS A 15 -25.23 1.19 -0.01
C CYS A 15 -23.99 1.24 0.90
N ILE A 16 -24.11 0.83 2.17
CA ILE A 16 -23.02 0.85 3.16
C ILE A 16 -22.58 -0.55 3.60
N ILE A 17 -22.78 -1.57 2.75
CA ILE A 17 -21.97 -2.80 2.86
C ILE A 17 -20.57 -2.44 2.36
N GLY A 18 -19.87 -1.68 3.20
CA GLY A 18 -18.45 -1.42 3.06
C GLY A 18 -17.75 -2.76 2.99
N CYS A 19 -16.86 -2.89 2.02
CA CYS A 19 -15.98 -4.03 1.85
C CYS A 19 -15.13 -4.19 3.13
N ALA A 20 -15.64 -4.91 4.12
CA ALA A 20 -14.86 -5.38 5.26
C ALA A 20 -13.87 -6.40 4.71
N SER A 21 -12.72 -5.92 4.26
CA SER A 21 -11.59 -6.76 3.88
C SER A 21 -11.04 -7.36 5.17
N GLY A 22 -11.37 -8.62 5.44
CA GLY A 22 -10.79 -9.38 6.54
C GLY A 22 -9.28 -9.60 6.35
N PRO A 23 -8.60 -10.15 7.37
CA PRO A 23 -7.17 -10.48 7.28
C PRO A 23 -6.90 -11.42 6.11
N VAL A 24 -5.79 -11.20 5.40
CA VAL A 24 -5.34 -12.11 4.34
C VAL A 24 -4.71 -13.36 4.95
N GLU A 25 -5.12 -14.52 4.45
CA GLU A 25 -4.58 -15.82 4.89
C GLU A 25 -3.38 -16.20 4.02
N VAL A 26 -2.19 -16.27 4.62
CA VAL A 26 -0.93 -16.60 3.92
C VAL A 26 -0.35 -17.90 4.49
N PRO A 27 -0.33 -19.01 3.72
CA PRO A 27 0.34 -20.26 4.11
C PRO A 27 1.76 -20.04 4.61
N ALA A 28 2.16 -20.75 5.67
CA ALA A 28 3.44 -20.53 6.35
C ALA A 28 4.67 -20.75 5.45
N ASP A 29 4.54 -21.61 4.44
CA ASP A 29 5.57 -22.01 3.48
C ASP A 29 5.52 -21.20 2.16
N MET A 30 4.62 -20.22 2.05
CA MET A 30 4.48 -19.41 0.83
C MET A 30 5.73 -18.57 0.56
N SER A 31 6.34 -18.76 -0.61
CA SER A 31 7.58 -18.05 -0.97
C SER A 31 7.41 -16.53 -1.10
N PRO A 32 8.49 -15.74 -0.91
CA PRO A 32 8.50 -14.29 -1.11
C PRO A 32 7.86 -13.85 -2.43
N ALA A 33 8.28 -14.48 -3.53
CA ALA A 33 7.79 -14.18 -4.87
C ALA A 33 6.27 -14.40 -5.00
N LYS A 34 5.72 -15.44 -4.36
CA LYS A 34 4.28 -15.70 -4.39
C LYS A 34 3.50 -14.70 -3.54
N ILE A 35 4.03 -14.28 -2.40
CA ILE A 35 3.44 -13.21 -1.57
C ILE A 35 3.38 -11.90 -2.37
N ILE A 36 4.48 -11.52 -3.03
CA ILE A 36 4.53 -10.34 -3.89
C ILE A 36 3.51 -10.43 -5.02
N GLN A 37 3.42 -11.58 -5.70
CA GLN A 37 2.42 -11.81 -6.73
C GLN A 37 0.99 -11.57 -6.20
N GLN A 38 0.66 -12.09 -5.02
CA GLN A 38 -0.66 -11.87 -4.41
C GLN A 38 -0.90 -10.40 -4.04
N ALA A 39 0.12 -9.71 -3.54
CA ALA A 39 0.05 -8.28 -3.24
C ALA A 39 -0.25 -7.45 -4.50
N GLN A 40 0.46 -7.73 -5.61
CA GLN A 40 0.25 -7.09 -6.90
C GLN A 40 -1.16 -7.37 -7.45
N GLU A 41 -1.60 -8.63 -7.46
CA GLU A 41 -2.96 -9.00 -7.88
C GLU A 41 -4.05 -8.33 -7.02
N ALA A 42 -3.80 -8.11 -5.73
CA ALA A 42 -4.70 -7.34 -4.87
C ALA A 42 -4.70 -5.85 -5.24
N SER A 43 -3.53 -5.25 -5.49
CA SER A 43 -3.38 -3.87 -5.94
C SER A 43 -4.07 -3.60 -7.28
N ASP A 44 -3.94 -4.52 -8.25
CA ASP A 44 -4.58 -4.44 -9.57
C ASP A 44 -6.11 -4.45 -9.47
N ARG A 45 -6.64 -5.13 -8.45
CA ARG A 45 -8.07 -5.15 -8.13
C ARG A 45 -8.51 -3.99 -7.24
N ASN A 46 -7.65 -2.99 -7.03
CA ASN A 46 -7.84 -1.86 -6.12
C ASN A 46 -8.10 -2.25 -4.66
N LYS A 47 -7.70 -3.46 -4.26
CA LYS A 47 -7.79 -3.94 -2.86
C LYS A 47 -6.52 -3.56 -2.11
N PHE A 48 -6.28 -2.25 -1.99
CA PHE A 48 -5.03 -1.71 -1.47
C PHE A 48 -4.72 -2.18 -0.04
N ASP A 49 -5.71 -2.24 0.84
CA ASP A 49 -5.49 -2.71 2.22
C ASP A 49 -5.10 -4.20 2.28
N GLN A 50 -5.59 -5.03 1.34
CA GLN A 50 -5.16 -6.44 1.24
C GLN A 50 -3.74 -6.53 0.66
N ALA A 51 -3.42 -5.70 -0.33
CA ALA A 51 -2.07 -5.65 -0.89
C ALA A 51 -1.02 -5.24 0.15
N ILE A 52 -1.34 -4.23 0.97
CA ILE A 52 -0.49 -3.79 2.08
C ILE A 52 -0.25 -4.94 3.06
N GLN A 53 -1.29 -5.67 3.48
CA GLN A 53 -1.13 -6.83 4.38
C GLN A 53 -0.20 -7.90 3.82
N TYR A 54 -0.27 -8.22 2.53
CA TYR A 54 0.68 -9.17 1.92
C TYR A 54 2.13 -8.67 2.01
N TYR A 55 2.37 -7.38 1.74
CA TYR A 55 3.71 -6.79 1.85
C TYR A 55 4.21 -6.69 3.30
N GLU A 56 3.33 -6.44 4.27
CA GLU A 56 3.67 -6.48 5.69
C GLU A 56 4.09 -7.90 6.12
N ILE A 57 3.33 -8.92 5.70
CA ILE A 57 3.65 -10.34 5.95
C ILE A 57 5.00 -10.71 5.31
N LEU A 58 5.31 -10.18 4.12
CA LEU A 58 6.59 -10.40 3.47
C LEU A 58 7.76 -9.88 4.34
N ARG A 59 7.63 -8.66 4.87
CA ARG A 59 8.65 -8.04 5.74
C ARG A 59 8.81 -8.79 7.06
N GLU A 60 7.70 -9.27 7.62
CA GLU A 60 7.71 -10.02 8.89
C GLU A 60 8.36 -11.40 8.74
N ARG A 61 8.03 -12.14 7.67
CA ARG A 61 8.50 -13.52 7.49
C ARG A 61 9.89 -13.61 6.86
N TYR A 62 10.29 -12.60 6.09
CA TYR A 62 11.55 -12.60 5.36
C TYR A 62 12.39 -11.34 5.64
N PRO A 63 12.67 -10.99 6.93
CA PRO A 63 13.33 -9.73 7.27
C PRO A 63 14.78 -9.61 6.76
N ASN A 64 15.43 -10.75 6.49
CA ASN A 64 16.80 -10.80 5.97
C ASN A 64 16.87 -10.75 4.44
N ASP A 65 15.73 -10.81 3.75
CA ASP A 65 15.64 -10.71 2.31
C ASP A 65 15.53 -9.24 1.90
N ILE A 66 16.69 -8.55 1.92
CA ILE A 66 16.76 -7.10 1.75
C ILE A 66 16.10 -6.62 0.46
N GLU A 67 16.23 -7.36 -0.63
CA GLU A 67 15.62 -7.01 -1.91
C GLU A 67 14.09 -6.99 -1.82
N HIS A 68 13.49 -8.04 -1.27
CA HIS A 68 12.04 -8.14 -1.12
C HIS A 68 11.49 -7.23 -0.01
N VAL A 69 12.25 -6.98 1.06
CA VAL A 69 11.88 -6.03 2.11
C VAL A 69 11.81 -4.61 1.57
N VAL A 70 12.83 -4.17 0.82
CA VAL A 70 12.83 -2.84 0.20
C VAL A 70 11.71 -2.71 -0.83
N THR A 71 11.45 -3.79 -1.59
CA THR A 71 10.30 -3.86 -2.50
C THR A 71 8.98 -3.60 -1.75
N ALA A 72 8.75 -4.30 -0.65
CA ALA A 72 7.53 -4.13 0.15
C ALA A 72 7.41 -2.72 0.74
N GLU A 73 8.49 -2.12 1.23
CA GLU A 73 8.48 -0.76 1.79
C GLU A 73 8.06 0.27 0.75
N TYR A 74 8.66 0.24 -0.43
CA TYR A 74 8.27 1.12 -1.53
C TYR A 74 6.81 0.89 -1.95
N GLU A 75 6.41 -0.37 -2.14
CA GLU A 75 5.07 -0.72 -2.62
C GLU A 75 3.99 -0.32 -1.62
N ILE A 76 4.20 -0.49 -0.32
CA ILE A 76 3.28 -0.01 0.72
C ILE A 76 3.10 1.50 0.62
N ALA A 77 4.20 2.25 0.52
CA ALA A 77 4.15 3.70 0.40
C ALA A 77 3.45 4.16 -0.89
N PHE A 78 3.71 3.46 -2.00
CA PHE A 78 3.03 3.71 -3.27
C PHE A 78 1.53 3.39 -3.20
N LEU A 79 1.13 2.35 -2.46
CA LEU A 79 -0.28 2.05 -2.22
C LEU A 79 -0.97 3.11 -1.38
N HIS A 80 -0.32 3.66 -0.35
CA HIS A 80 -0.84 4.81 0.39
C HIS A 80 -0.97 6.05 -0.50
N TYR A 81 -0.03 6.28 -1.42
CA TYR A 81 -0.15 7.31 -2.45
C TYR A 81 -1.38 7.07 -3.35
N LYS A 82 -1.60 5.84 -3.85
CA LYS A 82 -2.79 5.47 -4.64
C LYS A 82 -4.11 5.68 -3.88
N GLN A 83 -4.08 5.53 -2.55
CA GLN A 83 -5.19 5.84 -1.65
C GLN A 83 -5.37 7.34 -1.36
N LYS A 84 -4.55 8.22 -1.95
CA LYS A 84 -4.51 9.67 -1.69
C LYS A 84 -4.14 10.03 -0.25
N LYS A 85 -3.52 9.10 0.49
CA LYS A 85 -2.96 9.34 1.83
C LYS A 85 -1.59 9.97 1.69
N TYR A 86 -1.54 11.17 1.12
CA TYR A 86 -0.30 11.82 0.69
C TYR A 86 0.69 12.07 1.83
N ASP A 87 0.22 12.57 2.97
CA ASP A 87 1.08 12.83 4.13
C ASP A 87 1.75 11.54 4.65
N GLN A 88 0.99 10.44 4.67
CA GLN A 88 1.50 9.13 5.09
C GLN A 88 2.51 8.56 4.10
N ALA A 89 2.14 8.54 2.81
CA ALA A 89 3.03 8.07 1.75
C ALA A 89 4.34 8.87 1.69
N GLN A 90 4.28 10.19 1.92
CA GLN A 90 5.46 11.03 2.00
C GLN A 90 6.40 10.58 3.12
N GLY A 91 5.88 10.37 4.34
CA GLY A 91 6.68 9.93 5.48
C GLY A 91 7.36 8.59 5.22
N GLU A 92 6.62 7.62 4.68
CA GLU A 92 7.14 6.28 4.38
C GLU A 92 8.20 6.28 3.26
N LEU A 93 8.01 7.09 2.21
CA LEU A 93 9.01 7.25 1.16
C LEU A 93 10.27 7.95 1.67
N GLN A 94 10.13 8.95 2.55
CA GLN A 94 11.27 9.62 3.18
C GLN A 94 12.04 8.66 4.11
N GLU A 95 11.33 7.82 4.86
CA GLU A 95 11.95 6.76 5.68
C GLU A 95 12.72 5.78 4.81
N LEU A 96 12.12 5.29 3.72
CA LEU A 96 12.80 4.42 2.76
C LEU A 96 14.07 5.09 2.19
N LEU A 97 13.97 6.34 1.75
CA LEU A 97 15.10 7.08 1.18
C LEU A 97 16.24 7.28 2.18
N SER A 98 15.94 7.47 3.46
CA SER A 98 16.97 7.62 4.51
C SER A 98 17.91 6.40 4.60
N ARG A 99 17.44 5.21 4.20
CA ARG A 99 18.27 3.99 4.17
C ARG A 99 19.37 4.05 3.11
N TYR A 100 19.14 4.78 2.02
CA TYR A 100 20.12 4.95 0.94
C TYR A 100 21.25 5.92 1.29
N ASP A 101 21.16 6.61 2.44
CA ASP A 101 22.22 7.46 2.98
C ASP A 101 23.12 6.70 3.98
N SER A 102 22.83 5.42 4.23
CA SER A 102 23.60 4.56 5.14
C SER A 102 24.77 3.85 4.43
N PRO A 103 25.79 3.37 5.17
CA PRO A 103 26.85 2.52 4.59
C PRO A 103 26.33 1.26 3.91
N ASP A 104 25.17 0.75 4.34
CA ASP A 104 24.55 -0.46 3.79
C ASP A 104 23.75 -0.19 2.50
N ALA A 105 23.73 1.06 2.01
CA ALA A 105 23.03 1.44 0.79
C ALA A 105 23.45 0.62 -0.44
N VAL A 106 24.69 0.09 -0.46
CA VAL A 106 25.21 -0.79 -1.51
C VAL A 106 24.41 -2.10 -1.64
N LEU A 107 23.73 -2.52 -0.58
CA LEU A 107 22.90 -3.73 -0.55
C LEU A 107 21.47 -3.47 -1.01
N LEU A 108 21.06 -2.21 -1.11
CA LEU A 108 19.69 -1.83 -1.42
C LEU A 108 19.47 -1.78 -2.94
N PRO A 109 18.32 -2.25 -3.46
CA PRO A 109 18.04 -2.16 -4.89
C PRO A 109 17.92 -0.68 -5.33
N PRO A 110 18.73 -0.20 -6.29
CA PRO A 110 18.81 1.23 -6.61
C PRO A 110 17.55 1.78 -7.28
N GLN A 111 16.74 0.93 -7.91
CA GLN A 111 15.53 1.36 -8.61
C GLN A 111 14.50 2.02 -7.67
N TYR A 112 14.41 1.55 -6.42
CA TYR A 112 13.41 2.08 -5.49
C TYR A 112 13.76 3.48 -4.97
N LYS A 113 15.04 3.87 -5.01
CA LYS A 113 15.44 5.26 -4.76
C LYS A 113 14.82 6.21 -5.78
N ILE A 114 15.03 5.92 -7.07
CA ILE A 114 14.55 6.75 -8.18
C ILE A 114 13.01 6.82 -8.17
N LEU A 115 12.36 5.68 -7.96
CA LEU A 115 10.91 5.63 -7.89
C LEU A 115 10.37 6.42 -6.70
N ALA A 116 10.97 6.29 -5.52
CA ALA A 116 10.55 7.03 -4.33
C ALA A 116 10.69 8.55 -4.50
N GLU A 117 11.82 9.02 -5.04
CA GLU A 117 12.04 10.45 -5.36
C GLU A 117 10.99 10.98 -6.36
N THR A 118 10.64 10.18 -7.37
CA THR A 118 9.64 10.53 -8.38
C THR A 118 8.24 10.68 -7.77
N VAL A 119 7.85 9.73 -6.92
CA VAL A 119 6.54 9.76 -6.25
C VAL A 119 6.49 10.90 -5.23
N LEU A 120 7.56 11.17 -4.49
CA LEU A 120 7.64 12.31 -3.55
C LEU A 120 7.43 13.64 -4.25
N THR A 121 8.12 13.89 -5.36
CA THR A 121 7.93 15.12 -6.16
C THR A 121 6.47 15.30 -6.58
N THR A 122 5.82 14.19 -6.94
CA THR A 122 4.40 14.18 -7.30
C THR A 122 3.51 14.50 -6.10
N ILE A 123 3.82 13.93 -4.93
CA ILE A 123 3.10 14.19 -3.67
C ILE A 123 3.22 15.65 -3.25
N GLU A 124 4.42 16.23 -3.28
CA GLU A 124 4.68 17.63 -2.93
C GLU A 124 3.81 18.59 -3.77
N THR A 125 3.72 18.32 -5.07
CA THR A 125 2.83 19.08 -5.97
C THR A 125 1.36 18.94 -5.55
N LYS A 126 0.90 17.72 -5.22
CA LYS A 126 -0.48 17.47 -4.80
C LYS A 126 -0.82 18.12 -3.46
N LEU A 127 0.13 18.22 -2.53
CA LEU A 127 -0.05 18.87 -1.24
C LEU A 127 -0.05 20.40 -1.38
N ALA A 128 0.73 20.96 -2.31
CA ALA A 128 0.75 22.39 -2.59
C ALA A 128 -0.52 22.90 -3.31
N GLU A 129 -1.24 22.02 -4.02
CA GLU A 129 -2.53 22.31 -4.69
C GLU A 129 -3.74 22.35 -3.73
N LYS A 130 -3.57 21.95 -2.47
CA LYS A 130 -4.65 21.82 -1.46
C LYS A 130 -4.90 23.12 -0.71
#